data_AF-A0A849GFU2-F1
#
_entry.id   AF-A0A849GFU2-F1
#
_cell.length_a   1.000
_cell.length_b   1.000
_cell.length_c   1.000
_cell.angle_alpha   90.00
_cell.angle_beta   90.00
_cell.angle_gamma   90.00
#
_symmetry.space_group_name_H-M   'P 1'
#
loop_
_entity.id
_entity.type
_entity.pdbx_description
1 polymer ?
#
loop_
_entity_poly.entity_id
_entity_poly.type
_entity_poly.pdbx_seq_one_letter_code
_entity_poly.pdbx_strand_id
1 'polypeptide(L)'
;MSVTSVLLIGLDPEVVNYDRWLGLTAEKLQAGLQQDVAPLNESGYEAETCFVDHGQTAEEIVKRKLADSDFGCILSRIQTKKE
;
A
#
# COMPACT_ATOMS: atom_id res chain seq x y z
N MET A 1 18.75 -18.37 -4.97
CA MET A 1 18.43 -16.93 -5.01
C MET A 1 17.45 -16.67 -3.89
N SER A 2 17.72 -15.70 -3.01
CA SER A 2 16.76 -15.28 -1.99
C SER A 2 15.63 -14.51 -2.69
N VAL A 3 14.39 -14.84 -2.33
CA VAL A 3 13.22 -14.07 -2.75
C VAL A 3 13.29 -12.71 -2.07
N THR A 4 13.02 -11.63 -2.80
CA THR A 4 13.04 -10.28 -2.24
C THR A 4 11.62 -9.91 -1.80
N SER A 5 11.46 -9.63 -0.51
CA SER A 5 10.20 -9.14 0.05
C SER A 5 10.02 -7.65 -0.24
N VAL A 6 8.82 -7.26 -0.67
CA VAL A 6 8.46 -5.90 -1.04
C VAL A 6 7.28 -5.42 -0.20
N LEU A 7 7.42 -4.27 0.46
CA LEU A 7 6.34 -3.64 1.20
C LEU A 7 5.75 -2.48 0.40
N LEU A 8 4.49 -2.60 -0.02
CA LEU A 8 3.73 -1.49 -0.59
C LEU A 8 2.93 -0.78 0.50
N ILE A 9 3.25 0.47 0.81
CA ILE A 9 2.47 1.30 1.71
C ILE A 9 1.31 1.91 0.92
N GLY A 10 0.08 1.62 1.36
CA GLY A 10 -1.16 2.10 0.74
C GLY A 10 -2.14 2.64 1.77
N LEU A 11 -3.00 3.57 1.36
CA LEU A 11 -4.09 4.02 2.24
C LEU A 11 -5.09 2.89 2.48
N ASP A 12 -5.50 2.73 3.73
CA ASP A 12 -6.57 1.82 4.12
C ASP A 12 -7.91 2.28 3.52
N PRO A 13 -8.58 1.46 2.67
CA PRO A 13 -9.85 1.84 2.08
C PRO A 13 -10.96 2.14 3.07
N GLU A 14 -10.89 1.66 4.31
CA GLU A 14 -11.92 1.89 5.32
C GLU A 14 -11.82 3.27 5.97
N VAL A 15 -10.65 3.92 5.93
CA VAL A 15 -10.39 5.20 6.62
C VAL A 15 -10.32 6.41 5.69
N VAL A 16 -10.42 6.19 4.37
CA VAL A 16 -10.39 7.28 3.38
C VAL A 16 -11.74 7.98 3.30
N ASN A 17 -11.71 9.32 3.36
CA ASN A 17 -12.88 10.14 3.06
C ASN A 17 -13.02 10.33 1.54
N TYR A 18 -13.85 9.50 0.90
CA TYR A 18 -14.07 9.52 -0.55
C TYR A 18 -14.89 10.70 -1.06
N ASP A 19 -15.68 11.40 -0.23
CA ASP A 19 -16.37 12.63 -0.64
C ASP A 19 -15.38 13.71 -1.09
N ARG A 20 -14.16 13.66 -0.55
CA ARG A 20 -13.09 14.57 -0.97
C ARG A 20 -12.47 14.18 -2.31
N TRP A 21 -12.76 13.01 -2.88
CA TRP A 21 -12.09 12.41 -4.04
C TRP A 21 -13.09 11.94 -5.09
N LEU A 22 -13.56 12.87 -5.92
CA LEU A 22 -14.46 12.57 -7.04
C LEU A 22 -13.90 11.44 -7.92
N GLY A 23 -14.65 10.34 -8.01
CA GLY A 23 -14.31 9.21 -8.86
C GLY A 23 -13.42 8.14 -8.21
N LEU A 24 -12.94 8.35 -6.98
CA LEU A 24 -12.29 7.31 -6.17
C LEU A 24 -13.33 6.63 -5.26
N THR A 25 -13.25 5.31 -5.18
CA THR A 25 -14.06 4.49 -4.25
C THR A 25 -13.13 3.53 -3.51
N ALA A 26 -13.61 2.93 -2.43
CA ALA A 26 -12.87 1.88 -1.71
C ALA A 26 -12.46 0.73 -2.63
N GLU A 27 -13.38 0.26 -3.47
CA GLU A 27 -13.13 -0.79 -4.46
C GLU A 27 -12.04 -0.38 -5.46
N LYS A 28 -12.06 0.86 -5.97
CA LYS A 28 -11.04 1.34 -6.91
C LYS A 28 -9.68 1.51 -6.25
N LEU A 29 -9.64 1.95 -4.99
CA LEU A 29 -8.40 2.04 -4.22
C LEU A 29 -7.81 0.65 -3.99
N GLN A 30 -8.64 -0.30 -3.54
CA GLN A 30 -8.22 -1.67 -3.28
C GLN A 30 -7.77 -2.38 -4.57
N ALA A 31 -8.54 -2.27 -5.65
CA ALA A 31 -8.18 -2.80 -6.96
C ALA A 31 -6.86 -2.20 -7.45
N GLY A 32 -6.68 -0.88 -7.28
CA GLY A 32 -5.42 -0.22 -7.56
C GLY A 32 -4.25 -0.86 -6.82
N LEU A 33 -4.34 -0.95 -5.48
CA LEU A 33 -3.26 -1.53 -4.66
C LEU A 33 -2.96 -2.98 -5.04
N GLN A 34 -3.98 -3.76 -5.37
CA GLN A 34 -3.79 -5.12 -5.91
C GLN A 34 -3.09 -5.11 -7.28
N GLN A 35 -3.41 -4.16 -8.17
CA GLN A 35 -2.74 -4.02 -9.46
C GLN A 35 -1.27 -3.62 -9.34
N ASP A 36 -0.85 -2.99 -8.23
CA ASP A 36 0.58 -2.71 -7.98
C ASP A 36 1.31 -3.96 -7.47
N VAL A 37 0.66 -4.74 -6.59
CA VAL A 37 1.26 -5.91 -5.92
C VAL A 37 1.27 -7.16 -6.79
N ALA A 38 0.20 -7.41 -7.56
CA ALA A 38 0.07 -8.63 -8.35
C ALA A 38 1.23 -8.83 -9.36
N PRO A 39 1.64 -7.83 -10.14
CA PRO A 39 2.76 -7.99 -11.07
C PRO A 39 4.11 -8.27 -10.39
N LEU A 40 4.31 -7.77 -9.16
CA LEU A 40 5.50 -8.06 -8.36
C LEU A 40 5.51 -9.53 -7.94
N ASN A 41 4.38 -10.02 -7.43
CA ASN A 41 4.24 -11.43 -7.06
C ASN A 41 4.38 -12.36 -8.27
N GLU A 42 3.79 -12.01 -9.41
CA GLU A 42 3.94 -12.76 -10.67
C GLU A 42 5.39 -12.78 -11.18
N SER A 43 6.17 -11.74 -10.87
CA SER A 43 7.60 -11.64 -11.21
C SER A 43 8.52 -12.38 -10.23
N GLY A 44 7.98 -13.02 -9.20
CA GLY A 44 8.74 -13.80 -8.21
C GLY A 44 9.23 -13.02 -7.00
N TYR A 45 8.70 -11.82 -6.75
CA TYR A 45 8.87 -11.10 -5.49
C TYR A 45 7.84 -11.55 -4.45
N GLU A 46 8.11 -11.35 -3.16
CA GLU A 46 7.11 -11.49 -2.09
C GLU A 46 6.57 -10.11 -1.72
N ALA A 47 5.59 -9.63 -2.47
CA ALA A 47 5.00 -8.32 -2.29
C ALA A 47 3.72 -8.37 -1.44
N GLU A 48 3.65 -7.51 -0.43
CA GLU A 48 2.46 -7.31 0.40
C GLU A 48 2.10 -5.83 0.55
N THR A 49 0.85 -5.55 0.89
CA THR A 49 0.37 -4.19 1.16
C THR A 49 0.30 -3.93 2.65
N CYS A 50 0.93 -2.85 3.11
CA CYS A 50 0.74 -2.27 4.44
C CYS A 50 -0.27 -1.12 4.35
N PHE A 51 -1.45 -1.35 4.91
CA PHE A 51 -2.50 -0.35 4.98
C PHE A 51 -2.22 0.65 6.10
N VAL A 52 -2.31 1.94 5.78
CA VAL A 52 -2.09 3.05 6.71
C VAL A 52 -3.21 4.08 6.62
N ASP A 53 -3.38 4.86 7.69
CA ASP A 53 -4.26 6.02 7.68
C ASP A 53 -3.62 7.26 7.03
N HIS A 54 -4.31 8.40 7.13
CA HIS A 54 -3.84 9.69 6.61
C HIS A 54 -2.64 10.31 7.36
N GLY A 55 -1.94 9.57 8.22
CA GLY A 55 -0.73 9.99 8.92
C GLY A 55 -0.86 10.07 10.45
N GLN A 56 -2.02 9.76 11.02
CA GLN A 56 -2.22 9.79 12.48
C GLN A 56 -1.51 8.63 13.17
N THR A 57 -1.58 7.43 12.57
CA THR A 57 -0.93 6.21 13.06
C THR A 57 -0.04 5.55 12.01
N ALA A 58 -0.02 6.07 10.78
CA ALA A 58 0.76 5.53 9.66
C ALA A 58 2.24 5.27 10.02
N GLU A 59 2.91 6.22 10.67
CA GLU A 59 4.34 6.08 11.03
C GLU A 59 4.56 4.88 11.97
N GLU A 60 3.75 4.75 13.01
CA GLU A 60 3.89 3.69 14.01
C GLU A 60 3.54 2.32 13.41
N ILE A 61 2.51 2.25 12.56
CA ILE A 61 2.15 1.02 11.83
C ILE A 61 3.31 0.58 10.94
N VAL A 62 3.87 1.49 10.15
CA VAL A 62 4.99 1.17 9.24
C VAL A 62 6.23 0.76 10.04
N LYS A 63 6.59 1.48 11.10
CA LYS A 63 7.72 1.08 11.97
C LYS A 63 7.52 -0.32 12.54
N ARG A 64 6.33 -0.63 13.03
CA ARG A 64 6.03 -1.96 13.57
C ARG A 64 6.16 -3.04 12.51
N LYS A 65 5.70 -2.76 11.28
CA LYS A 65 5.79 -3.70 10.16
C LYS A 65 7.24 -3.93 9.73
N LEU A 66 8.05 -2.88 9.65
CA LEU A 66 9.47 -2.94 9.34
C LEU A 66 10.32 -3.57 10.46
N ALA A 67 9.82 -3.59 11.70
CA ALA A 67 10.48 -4.26 12.81
C ALA A 67 10.17 -5.77 12.85
N ASP A 68 9.02 -6.20 12.30
CA ASP A 68 8.57 -7.60 12.29
C ASP A 68 9.20 -8.40 11.14
N SER A 69 9.45 -7.75 10.00
CA SER A 69 9.98 -8.38 8.78
C SER A 69 11.04 -7.52 8.10
N ASP A 70 12.02 -8.17 7.48
CA ASP A 70 13.00 -7.52 6.62
C ASP A 70 12.43 -7.37 5.20
N PHE A 71 12.43 -6.14 4.67
CA PHE A 71 11.95 -5.84 3.33
C PHE A 71 13.10 -5.32 2.48
N GLY A 72 13.38 -5.96 1.36
CA GLY A 72 14.41 -5.54 0.42
C GLY A 72 14.00 -4.35 -0.45
N CYS A 73 12.70 -4.02 -0.50
CA CYS A 73 12.18 -2.84 -1.18
C CYS A 73 10.93 -2.32 -0.48
N ILE A 74 10.82 -1.00 -0.37
CA ILE A 74 9.66 -0.31 0.19
C ILE A 74 9.15 0.65 -0.87
N LEU A 75 7.87 0.53 -1.21
CA LEU A 75 7.15 1.36 -2.15
C LEU A 75 6.03 2.10 -1.42
N SER A 76 5.66 3.29 -1.88
CA SER A 76 4.49 4.00 -1.36
C SER A 76 3.62 4.44 -2.51
N ARG A 77 2.33 4.14 -2.43
CA ARG A 77 1.36 4.58 -3.43
C ARG A 77 0.83 5.95 -3.08
N ILE A 78 1.13 6.92 -3.93
CA ILE A 78 0.58 8.28 -3.80
C ILE A 78 -0.75 8.33 -4.53
N GLN A 79 -1.80 8.65 -3.79
CA GLN A 79 -3.09 8.96 -4.38
C GLN A 79 -3.09 10.46 -4.70
N THR A 80 -3.42 10.83 -5.93
CA THR A 80 -3.61 12.23 -6.34
C THR A 80 -5.06 12.43 -6.76
N LYS A 81 -5.61 13.61 -6.46
CA LYS A 81 -6.83 14.06 -7.13
C LYS A 81 -6.51 14.19 -8.61
N LYS A 82 -7.23 13.45 -9.47
CA LYS A 82 -7.35 13.86 -10.86
C LYS A 82 -8.23 15.11 -10.88
N GLU A 83 -7.64 16.23 -11.26
CA GLU A 83 -8.35 17.48 -11.61
C GLU A 83 -9.17 17.30 -12.88
#